data_AF-A0A3E0PUU5-F1
#
_entry.id   AF-A0A3E0PUU5-F1
#
_cell.length_a   1.000
_cell.length_b   1.000
_cell.length_c   1.000
_cell.angle_alpha   90.00
_cell.angle_beta   90.00
_cell.angle_gamma   90.00
#
_symmetry.space_group_name_H-M   'P 1'
#
loop_
_entity.id
_entity.type
_entity.pdbx_description
1 polymer ?
#
loop_
_entity_poly.entity_id
_entity_poly.type
_entity_poly.pdbx_seq_one_letter_code
_entity_poly.pdbx_strand_id
1 'polypeptide(L)'
;MATVRRVRRIIRKIDPWTTLKVSALVWAVLAVALVLGTVIFWSVLDRAGIPDRITEFMVEITLIEEGTQPFGNVEQFFRALVFGAVVWWVAMTGATVLGAVIYNLVSDVVGGLEIVVLEETYNPTVAPMSPPVLHPPADYRNGPPEEHADIPTQEHEALEPTGSESRT
;
A
#
# COMPACT_ATOMS: atom_id res chain seq x y z
N MET A 1 8.37 -20.90 20.77
CA MET A 1 9.38 -19.84 20.53
C MET A 1 9.38 -19.59 19.04
N ALA A 2 9.23 -18.35 18.62
CA ALA A 2 9.25 -18.02 17.21
C ALA A 2 10.70 -17.95 16.71
N THR A 3 11.01 -18.65 15.63
CA THR A 3 12.34 -18.62 15.01
C THR A 3 12.30 -17.67 13.83
N VAL A 4 13.14 -16.63 13.86
CA VAL A 4 13.25 -15.66 12.77
C VAL A 4 14.17 -16.24 11.69
N ARG A 5 13.63 -16.48 10.49
CA ARG A 5 14.40 -16.91 9.31
C ARG A 5 14.67 -15.72 8.41
N ARG A 6 15.92 -15.53 8.02
CA ARG A 6 16.33 -14.50 7.05
C ARG A 6 16.22 -15.09 5.65
N VAL A 7 15.45 -14.44 4.78
CA VAL A 7 15.22 -14.89 3.41
C VAL A 7 15.48 -13.78 2.41
N ARG A 8 16.24 -14.11 1.37
CA ARG A 8 16.53 -13.20 0.25
C ARG A 8 15.47 -13.38 -0.84
N ARG A 9 14.95 -12.29 -1.36
CA ARG A 9 13.96 -12.23 -2.46
C ARG A 9 14.44 -11.22 -3.50
N ILE A 10 14.01 -11.37 -4.74
CA ILE A 10 14.34 -10.43 -5.82
C ILE A 10 13.04 -9.88 -6.38
N ILE A 11 12.93 -8.56 -6.43
CA ILE A 11 11.85 -7.89 -7.14
C ILE A 11 12.27 -7.81 -8.61
N ARG A 12 11.55 -8.52 -9.48
CA ARG A 12 11.82 -8.55 -10.93
C ARG A 12 10.89 -7.63 -11.71
N LYS A 13 9.64 -7.45 -11.24
CA LYS A 13 8.63 -6.69 -11.96
C LYS A 13 7.69 -6.00 -10.98
N ILE A 14 7.30 -4.79 -11.33
CA ILE A 14 6.28 -3.97 -10.67
C ILE A 14 5.06 -3.94 -11.60
N ASP A 15 3.88 -4.23 -11.06
CA ASP A 15 2.61 -4.17 -11.80
C ASP A 15 2.15 -2.71 -11.99
N PRO A 16 2.12 -2.17 -13.22
CA PRO A 16 1.75 -0.78 -13.48
C PRO A 16 0.33 -0.44 -13.03
N TRP A 17 -0.58 -1.40 -13.07
CA TRP A 17 -1.97 -1.18 -12.66
C TRP A 17 -2.09 -0.90 -11.16
N THR A 18 -1.41 -1.71 -10.36
CA THR A 18 -1.32 -1.47 -8.92
C THR A 18 -0.57 -0.18 -8.61
N THR A 19 0.54 0.11 -9.32
CA THR A 19 1.27 1.38 -9.17
C THR A 19 0.38 2.58 -9.46
N LEU A 20 -0.43 2.54 -10.52
CA LEU A 20 -1.37 3.61 -10.87
C LEU A 20 -2.32 3.92 -9.70
N LYS A 21 -2.98 2.88 -9.15
CA LYS A 21 -3.94 3.05 -8.05
C LYS A 21 -3.30 3.62 -6.79
N VAL A 22 -2.18 3.04 -6.38
CA VAL A 22 -1.47 3.43 -5.14
C VAL A 22 -0.90 4.84 -5.29
N SER A 23 -0.21 5.13 -6.40
CA SER A 23 0.38 6.45 -6.63
C SER A 23 -0.68 7.54 -6.79
N ALA A 24 -1.80 7.25 -7.47
CA ALA A 24 -2.91 8.19 -7.57
C ALA A 24 -3.42 8.58 -6.17
N LEU A 25 -3.58 7.62 -5.25
CA LEU A 25 -4.03 7.95 -3.90
C LEU A 25 -2.99 8.76 -3.12
N VAL A 26 -1.72 8.35 -3.16
CA VAL A 26 -0.62 9.05 -2.46
C VAL A 26 -0.50 10.49 -2.93
N TRP A 27 -0.45 10.72 -4.25
CA TRP A 27 -0.31 12.05 -4.81
C TRP A 27 -1.58 12.88 -4.64
N ALA A 28 -2.78 12.28 -4.56
CA ALA A 28 -4.01 13.00 -4.27
C ALA A 28 -3.98 13.58 -2.85
N VAL A 29 -3.58 12.77 -1.87
CA VAL A 29 -3.43 13.23 -0.47
C VAL A 29 -2.41 14.36 -0.39
N LEU A 30 -1.27 14.23 -1.08
CA LEU A 30 -0.26 15.30 -1.12
C LEU A 30 -0.76 16.57 -1.81
N ALA A 31 -1.51 16.45 -2.90
CA ALA A 31 -2.09 17.61 -3.59
C ALA A 31 -3.08 18.36 -2.70
N VAL A 32 -3.95 17.64 -1.98
CA VAL A 32 -4.88 18.23 -1.01
C VAL A 32 -4.12 18.90 0.14
N ALA A 33 -3.09 18.23 0.69
CA ALA A 33 -2.25 18.80 1.73
C ALA A 33 -1.54 20.08 1.26
N LEU A 34 -1.07 20.13 0.01
CA LEU A 34 -0.48 21.32 -0.60
C LEU A 34 -1.49 22.48 -0.68
N VAL A 35 -2.69 22.22 -1.21
CA VAL A 35 -3.73 23.24 -1.30
C VAL A 35 -4.09 23.78 0.08
N LEU A 36 -4.35 22.90 1.05
CA LEU A 36 -4.66 23.29 2.43
C LEU A 36 -3.50 24.09 3.06
N GLY A 37 -2.26 23.63 2.87
CA GLY A 37 -1.07 24.33 3.33
C GLY A 37 -0.97 25.73 2.75
N THR A 38 -1.19 25.90 1.45
CA THR A 38 -1.19 27.21 0.79
C THR A 38 -2.35 28.09 1.25
N VAL A 39 -3.55 27.55 1.47
CA VAL A 39 -4.71 28.31 1.99
C VAL A 39 -4.41 28.84 3.39
N ILE A 40 -3.89 28.00 4.28
CA ILE A 40 -3.51 28.40 5.64
C ILE A 40 -2.39 29.44 5.59
N PHE A 41 -1.36 29.19 4.77
CA PHE A 41 -0.25 30.12 4.57
C PHE A 41 -0.74 31.49 4.09
N TRP A 42 -1.61 31.53 3.08
CA TRP A 42 -2.20 32.77 2.58
C TRP A 42 -3.01 33.49 3.65
N SER A 43 -3.82 32.76 4.43
CA SER A 43 -4.60 33.33 5.54
C SER A 43 -3.71 34.03 6.58
N VAL A 44 -2.51 33.50 6.84
CA VAL A 44 -1.54 34.13 7.75
C VAL A 44 -0.94 35.41 7.13
N LEU A 45 -0.59 35.38 5.84
CA LEU A 45 -0.05 36.55 5.14
C LEU A 45 -1.05 37.71 5.08
N ASP A 46 -2.30 37.40 4.79
CA ASP A 46 -3.41 38.36 4.70
C ASP A 46 -3.63 39.07 6.04
N ARG A 47 -3.68 38.30 7.14
CA ARG A 47 -3.76 38.86 8.51
C ARG A 47 -2.57 39.72 8.90
N ALA A 48 -1.39 39.45 8.34
CA ALA A 48 -0.18 40.23 8.57
C ALA A 48 -0.13 41.53 7.74
N GLY A 49 -1.06 41.73 6.79
CA GLY A 49 -1.08 42.86 5.87
C GLY A 49 0.13 42.86 4.91
N ILE A 50 0.75 41.70 4.67
CA ILE A 50 1.90 41.60 3.77
C ILE A 50 1.53 41.94 2.32
N PRO A 51 0.39 41.47 1.76
CA PRO A 51 -0.02 41.81 0.40
C PRO A 51 -0.20 43.31 0.16
N ASP A 52 -0.77 44.02 1.15
CA ASP A 52 -0.99 45.47 1.06
C ASP A 52 0.34 46.22 1.02
N ARG A 53 1.28 45.89 1.92
CA ARG A 53 2.63 46.49 1.94
C ARG A 53 3.40 46.25 0.64
N ILE A 54 3.26 45.07 0.05
CA ILE A 54 3.89 44.76 -1.24
C ILE A 54 3.26 45.60 -2.36
N THR A 55 1.94 45.80 -2.32
CA THR A 55 1.22 46.63 -3.30
C THR A 55 1.65 48.10 -3.20
N GLU A 56 1.71 48.65 -1.98
CA GLU A 56 2.21 50.02 -1.73
C GLU A 56 3.63 50.18 -2.25
N PHE A 57 4.51 49.23 -1.95
CA PHE A 57 5.89 49.25 -2.45
C PHE A 57 5.95 49.20 -3.98
N MET A 58 5.15 48.35 -4.65
CA MET A 58 5.12 48.25 -6.11
C MET A 58 4.64 49.55 -6.78
N VAL A 59 3.71 50.28 -6.15
CA VAL A 59 3.28 51.61 -6.61
C VAL A 59 4.42 52.62 -6.43
N GLU A 60 5.11 52.61 -5.28
CA GLU A 60 6.24 53.50 -4.99
C GLU A 60 7.35 53.38 -6.04
N ILE A 61 7.67 52.16 -6.47
CA ILE A 61 8.68 51.90 -7.52
C ILE A 61 8.12 51.94 -8.95
N THR A 62 6.89 52.45 -9.12
CA THR A 62 6.23 52.65 -10.43
C THR A 62 6.08 51.37 -11.28
N LEU A 63 6.00 50.19 -10.64
CA LEU A 63 5.78 48.93 -11.34
C LEU A 63 4.31 48.71 -11.72
N ILE A 64 3.38 49.34 -10.98
CA ILE A 64 1.93 49.26 -11.21
C ILE A 64 1.29 50.63 -11.01
N GLU A 65 0.15 50.86 -11.66
CA GLU A 65 -0.61 52.11 -11.55
C GLU A 65 -1.34 52.22 -10.20
N GLU A 66 -1.48 53.45 -9.70
CA GLU A 66 -2.29 53.75 -8.50
C GLU A 66 -3.72 53.23 -8.68
N GLY A 67 -4.20 52.48 -7.67
CA GLY A 67 -5.52 51.84 -7.70
C GLY A 67 -5.53 50.40 -8.27
N THR A 68 -4.41 49.91 -8.80
CA THR A 68 -4.27 48.49 -9.18
C THR A 68 -4.18 47.62 -7.92
N GLN A 69 -5.03 46.60 -7.83
CA GLN A 69 -5.02 45.61 -6.74
C GLN A 69 -4.54 44.24 -7.26
N PRO A 70 -3.23 44.00 -7.37
CA PRO A 70 -2.69 42.76 -7.95
C PRO A 70 -3.09 41.51 -7.14
N PHE A 71 -3.35 41.66 -5.84
CA PHE A 71 -3.80 40.57 -4.96
C PHE A 71 -5.31 40.58 -4.70
N GLY A 72 -6.09 41.48 -5.34
CA GLY A 72 -7.53 41.60 -5.10
C GLY A 72 -8.36 40.40 -5.59
N ASN A 73 -7.88 39.69 -6.61
CA ASN A 73 -8.57 38.52 -7.19
C ASN A 73 -8.16 37.20 -6.52
N VAL A 74 -8.28 37.14 -5.20
CA VAL A 74 -7.92 35.96 -4.39
C VAL A 74 -8.70 34.71 -4.81
N GLU A 75 -9.97 34.87 -5.21
CA GLU A 75 -10.78 33.76 -5.71
C GLU A 75 -10.17 33.12 -6.97
N GLN A 76 -9.73 33.94 -7.94
CA GLN A 76 -9.11 33.43 -9.16
C GLN A 76 -7.78 32.72 -8.86
N PHE A 77 -7.00 33.25 -7.91
CA PHE A 77 -5.78 32.60 -7.43
C PHE A 77 -6.06 31.21 -6.85
N PHE A 78 -7.05 31.08 -5.96
CA PHE A 78 -7.40 29.77 -5.38
C PHE A 78 -7.96 28.80 -6.42
N ARG A 79 -8.74 29.27 -7.41
CA ARG A 79 -9.19 28.42 -8.53
C ARG A 79 -8.00 27.91 -9.34
N ALA A 80 -7.03 28.77 -9.65
CA ALA A 80 -5.81 28.39 -10.33
C ALA A 80 -4.96 27.42 -9.50
N LEU A 81 -4.87 27.63 -8.18
CA LEU A 81 -4.16 26.75 -7.25
C LEU A 81 -4.77 25.34 -7.25
N VAL A 82 -6.09 25.23 -7.11
CA VAL A 82 -6.79 23.93 -7.11
C VAL A 82 -6.61 23.23 -8.46
N PHE A 83 -6.78 23.95 -9.57
CA PHE A 83 -6.54 23.40 -10.90
C PHE A 83 -5.09 22.93 -11.05
N GLY A 84 -4.12 23.75 -10.65
CA GLY A 84 -2.69 23.42 -10.67
C GLY A 84 -2.37 22.20 -9.82
N ALA A 85 -2.99 22.06 -8.65
CA ALA A 85 -2.83 20.90 -7.78
C ALA A 85 -3.35 19.60 -8.43
N VAL A 86 -4.49 19.67 -9.14
CA VAL A 86 -5.02 18.52 -9.90
C VAL A 86 -4.09 18.15 -11.06
N VAL A 87 -3.59 19.13 -11.81
CA VAL A 87 -2.63 18.89 -12.89
C VAL A 87 -1.34 18.26 -12.35
N TRP A 88 -0.82 18.80 -11.24
CA TRP A 88 0.38 18.27 -10.57
C TRP A 88 0.16 16.85 -10.07
N TRP A 89 -1.00 16.57 -9.47
CA TRP A 89 -1.38 15.24 -9.01
C TRP A 89 -1.34 14.21 -10.14
N VAL A 90 -1.99 14.52 -11.27
CA VAL A 90 -2.02 13.64 -12.46
C VAL A 90 -0.62 13.47 -13.04
N ALA A 91 0.16 14.55 -13.13
CA ALA A 91 1.52 14.52 -13.66
C ALA A 91 2.43 13.61 -12.81
N MET A 92 2.40 13.74 -11.48
CA MET A 92 3.22 12.94 -10.58
C MET A 92 2.80 11.47 -10.52
N THR A 93 1.49 11.21 -10.61
CA THR A 93 0.96 9.85 -10.78
C THR A 93 1.51 9.21 -12.05
N GLY A 94 1.41 9.92 -13.18
CA GLY A 94 1.96 9.48 -14.46
C GLY A 94 3.47 9.24 -14.39
N ALA A 95 4.23 10.15 -13.76
CA ALA A 95 5.66 10.02 -13.57
C ALA A 95 6.02 8.76 -12.74
N THR A 96 5.22 8.43 -11.73
CA THR A 96 5.44 7.26 -10.88
C THR A 96 5.16 5.96 -11.65
N VAL A 97 4.07 5.92 -12.41
CA VAL A 97 3.74 4.76 -13.28
C VAL A 97 4.80 4.58 -14.36
N LEU A 98 5.25 5.68 -14.98
CA LEU A 98 6.34 5.65 -15.94
C LEU A 98 7.63 5.12 -15.30
N GLY A 99 7.94 5.56 -14.08
CA GLY A 99 9.06 5.03 -13.29
C GLY A 99 8.97 3.52 -13.07
N ALA A 100 7.78 2.98 -12.79
CA ALA A 100 7.58 1.54 -12.66
C ALA A 100 7.78 0.79 -13.98
N VAL A 101 7.33 1.35 -15.10
CA VAL A 101 7.58 0.78 -16.43
C VAL A 101 9.07 0.79 -16.75
N ILE A 102 9.77 1.89 -16.51
CA ILE A 102 11.22 2.00 -16.70
C ILE A 102 11.96 0.99 -15.82
N TYR A 103 11.56 0.85 -14.55
CA TYR A 103 12.12 -0.14 -13.65
C TYR A 103 12.02 -1.55 -14.24
N ASN A 104 10.84 -1.92 -14.78
CA ASN A 104 10.64 -3.23 -15.38
C ASN A 104 11.59 -3.49 -16.56
N LEU A 105 11.86 -2.47 -17.38
CA LEU A 105 12.79 -2.59 -18.50
C LEU A 105 14.24 -2.74 -18.03
N VAL A 106 14.63 -1.99 -16.99
CA VAL A 106 15.98 -2.05 -16.41
C VAL A 106 16.20 -3.37 -15.66
N SER A 107 15.20 -3.85 -14.92
CA SER A 107 15.30 -5.10 -14.16
C SER A 107 15.44 -6.32 -15.05
N ASP A 108 14.90 -6.29 -16.26
CA ASP A 108 15.10 -7.34 -17.27
C ASP A 108 16.57 -7.43 -17.74
N VAL A 109 17.34 -6.34 -17.66
CA VAL A 109 18.77 -6.29 -18.02
C VAL A 109 19.66 -6.62 -16.82
N VAL A 110 19.38 -6.05 -15.65
CA VAL A 110 20.25 -6.12 -14.47
C VAL A 110 19.95 -7.34 -13.58
N GLY A 111 18.75 -7.92 -13.70
CA GLY A 111 18.30 -9.06 -12.89
C GLY A 111 17.41 -8.70 -11.69
N GLY A 112 17.14 -7.41 -11.44
CA GLY A 112 16.19 -6.92 -10.42
C GLY A 112 16.84 -6.39 -9.13
N LEU A 113 16.01 -6.11 -8.12
CA LEU A 113 16.43 -5.60 -6.81
C LEU A 113 16.35 -6.70 -5.75
N GLU A 114 17.47 -7.04 -5.10
CA GLU A 114 17.49 -7.98 -3.97
C GLU A 114 16.97 -7.30 -2.69
N ILE A 115 16.02 -7.96 -2.02
CA ILE A 115 15.47 -7.57 -0.72
C ILE A 115 15.68 -8.69 0.29
N VAL A 116 15.92 -8.32 1.53
CA VAL A 116 16.06 -9.26 2.64
C VAL A 116 14.82 -9.14 3.52
N VAL A 117 14.07 -10.23 3.62
CA VAL A 117 12.87 -10.35 4.46
C VAL A 117 13.21 -11.21 5.67
N LEU A 118 12.79 -10.76 6.85
CA LEU A 118 12.85 -11.54 8.09
C LEU A 118 11.46 -12.13 8.29
N GLU A 119 11.32 -13.43 8.08
CA GLU A 119 10.06 -14.13 8.29
C GLU A 119 10.08 -14.84 9.65
N GLU A 120 9.04 -14.66 10.44
CA GLU A 120 8.84 -15.39 11.68
C GLU A 120 8.21 -16.74 11.32
N THR A 121 9.04 -17.79 11.26
CA THR A 121 8.52 -19.12 10.92
C THR A 121 7.84 -19.68 12.16
N TYR A 122 6.51 -19.76 12.14
CA TYR A 122 5.78 -20.61 13.06
C TYR A 122 6.10 -22.06 12.70
N ASN A 123 7.07 -22.66 13.40
CA ASN A 123 7.31 -24.08 13.33
C ASN A 123 6.31 -24.73 14.30
N PRO A 124 5.16 -25.28 13.83
CA PRO A 124 4.34 -26.08 14.71
C PRO A 124 5.22 -27.24 15.17
N THR A 125 5.53 -27.30 16.46
CA THR A 125 6.11 -28.51 17.04
C THR A 125 5.07 -29.60 16.82
N VAL A 126 5.23 -30.41 15.77
CA VAL A 126 4.43 -31.61 15.57
C VAL A 126 4.68 -32.44 16.82
N ALA A 127 3.69 -32.54 17.70
CA ALA A 127 3.76 -33.44 18.84
C ALA A 127 4.13 -34.81 18.27
N PRO A 128 5.07 -35.56 18.88
CA PRO A 128 5.44 -36.87 18.37
C PRO A 128 4.16 -37.66 18.16
N MET A 129 3.86 -37.99 16.90
CA MET A 129 2.71 -38.81 16.55
C MET A 129 2.85 -40.09 17.39
N SER A 130 1.86 -40.36 18.25
CA SER A 130 1.81 -41.63 18.96
C SER A 130 2.04 -42.73 17.92
N PRO A 131 3.01 -43.65 18.12
CA PRO A 131 3.30 -44.66 17.12
C PRO A 131 1.99 -45.34 16.70
N PRO A 132 1.79 -45.64 15.41
CA PRO A 132 0.61 -46.34 14.96
C PRO A 132 0.43 -47.57 15.85
N VAL A 133 -0.72 -47.66 16.53
CA VAL A 133 -1.04 -48.85 17.32
C VAL A 133 -1.12 -50.00 16.31
N LEU A 134 -0.08 -50.83 16.25
CA LEU A 134 -0.08 -52.04 15.47
C LEU A 134 -1.09 -52.98 16.11
N HIS A 135 -2.31 -53.01 15.56
CA HIS A 135 -3.26 -54.05 15.89
C HIS A 135 -2.63 -55.39 15.49
N PRO A 136 -2.58 -56.39 16.41
CA PRO A 136 -2.21 -57.74 16.03
C PRO A 136 -3.07 -58.18 14.84
N PRO A 137 -2.50 -58.89 13.85
CA PRO A 137 -3.30 -59.41 12.74
C PRO A 137 -4.45 -60.25 13.32
N ALA A 138 -5.67 -60.00 12.86
CA ALA A 138 -6.84 -60.71 13.33
C ALA A 138 -6.61 -62.22 13.17
N ASP A 139 -6.69 -62.97 14.27
CA ASP A 139 -6.51 -64.42 14.27
C ASP A 139 -7.81 -65.10 13.85
N TYR A 140 -7.96 -65.30 12.53
CA TYR A 140 -9.14 -65.94 11.94
C TYR A 140 -9.20 -67.46 12.14
N ARG A 141 -8.21 -68.06 12.82
CA ARG A 141 -8.11 -69.51 12.97
C ARG A 141 -9.21 -70.10 13.85
N ASN A 142 -9.82 -69.29 14.71
CA ASN A 142 -10.84 -69.69 15.67
C ASN A 142 -12.26 -69.19 15.33
N GLY A 143 -12.47 -68.59 14.14
CA GLY A 143 -13.74 -68.01 13.71
C GLY A 143 -13.67 -66.50 13.49
N PRO A 144 -14.79 -65.85 13.08
CA PRO A 144 -14.85 -64.39 12.91
C PRO A 144 -14.52 -63.69 14.24
N PRO A 145 -13.75 -62.58 14.25
CA PRO A 145 -13.53 -61.79 15.46
C PRO A 145 -14.87 -61.32 16.03
N GLU A 146 -15.05 -61.37 17.34
CA GLU A 146 -16.23 -60.76 17.98
C GLU A 146 -16.25 -59.25 17.68
N GLU A 147 -17.42 -58.75 17.27
CA GLU A 147 -17.72 -57.38 16.88
C GLU A 147 -17.70 -56.41 18.08
N HIS A 148 -16.65 -56.44 18.89
CA HIS A 148 -16.44 -55.52 20.00
C HIS A 148 -15.00 -55.01 20.00
N ALA A 149 -14.67 -54.28 18.94
CA ALA A 149 -13.75 -53.17 19.03
C ALA A 149 -14.40 -52.03 18.25
N ASP A 150 -15.18 -51.22 18.96
CA ASP A 150 -15.53 -49.88 18.48
C ASP A 150 -14.20 -49.20 18.15
N ILE A 151 -13.83 -49.19 16.87
CA ILE A 151 -12.78 -48.32 16.39
C ILE A 151 -13.31 -46.94 16.76
N PRO A 152 -12.61 -46.14 17.59
CA PRO A 152 -13.00 -44.77 17.75
C PRO A 152 -12.84 -44.17 16.36
N THR A 153 -13.93 -43.97 15.65
CA THR A 153 -13.99 -43.02 14.56
C THR A 153 -13.69 -41.69 15.22
N GLN A 154 -12.40 -41.38 15.42
CA GLN A 154 -12.00 -40.01 15.48
C GLN A 154 -12.37 -39.52 14.09
N GLU A 155 -13.56 -38.93 14.00
CA GLU A 155 -13.89 -38.00 12.96
C GLU A 155 -12.72 -37.02 12.97
N HIS A 156 -11.77 -37.25 12.06
CA HIS A 156 -10.90 -36.18 11.65
C HIS A 156 -11.87 -35.15 11.13
N GLU A 157 -12.15 -34.14 11.95
CA GLU A 157 -12.79 -32.91 11.54
C GLU A 157 -12.09 -32.54 10.25
N ALA A 158 -12.78 -32.79 9.14
CA ALA A 158 -12.28 -32.52 7.82
C ALA A 158 -11.91 -31.05 7.90
N LEU A 159 -10.62 -30.75 7.80
CA LEU A 159 -10.17 -29.38 7.65
C LEU A 159 -10.96 -28.87 6.45
N GLU A 160 -12.01 -28.09 6.73
CA GLU A 160 -12.78 -27.39 5.73
C GLU A 160 -11.72 -26.68 4.89
N PRO A 161 -11.62 -26.97 3.58
CA PRO A 161 -10.94 -26.05 2.73
C PRO A 161 -11.83 -24.80 2.77
N THR A 162 -11.50 -23.84 3.64
CA THR A 162 -11.97 -22.46 3.51
C THR A 162 -11.31 -21.87 2.27
N GLY A 163 -11.58 -22.48 1.11
CA GLY A 163 -11.52 -21.86 -0.18
C GLY A 163 -12.70 -20.92 -0.23
N SER A 164 -12.42 -19.64 0.06
CA SER A 164 -12.74 -18.55 -0.85
C SER A 164 -13.65 -18.97 -2.01
N GLU A 165 -14.91 -18.58 -1.98
CA GLU A 165 -15.55 -18.00 -3.17
C GLU A 165 -16.86 -17.27 -2.82
N SER A 166 -17.14 -16.24 -3.62
CA SER A 166 -18.33 -15.38 -3.61
C SER A 166 -18.40 -14.26 -2.55
N ARG A 167 -17.86 -13.10 -2.93
CA ARG A 167 -18.75 -11.98 -3.28
C ARG A 167 -18.07 -10.94 -4.15
N THR A 168 -18.60 -10.83 -5.38
CA THR A 168 -18.81 -9.62 -6.21
C THR A 168 -17.71 -8.59 -6.34
#